data_AF-A0A962V5D2-F1
#
_entry.id   AF-A0A962V5D2-F1
#
_cell.length_a   1.000
_cell.length_b   1.000
_cell.length_c   1.000
_cell.angle_alpha   90.00
_cell.angle_beta   90.00
_cell.angle_gamma   90.00
#
_symmetry.space_group_name_H-M   'P 1'
#
loop_
_entity.id
_entity.type
_entity.pdbx_description
1 polymer ?
#
loop_
_entity_poly.entity_id
_entity_poly.type
_entity_poly.pdbx_seq_one_letter_code
_entity_poly.pdbx_strand_id
1 'polypeptide(L)'
;MNSTRRIFLQKAVLGGASVLALGTGLLHSAQVLAEWSKEAFEAETLDSALQALYAGETAEASDAITLKAPDIAENGAVVPISV
;
A
#
# COMPACT_ATOMS: atom_id res chain seq x y z
N MET A 1 -10.94 -52.21 -2.88
CA MET A 1 -10.61 -50.78 -3.01
C MET A 1 -11.48 -49.97 -2.06
N ASN A 2 -10.90 -49.43 -0.98
CA ASN A 2 -11.63 -48.69 0.05
C ASN A 2 -11.72 -47.19 -0.31
N SER A 3 -12.27 -46.91 -1.48
CA SER A 3 -12.29 -45.57 -2.11
C SER A 3 -13.07 -44.55 -1.30
N THR A 4 -14.11 -44.99 -0.59
CA THR A 4 -14.96 -44.13 0.26
C THR A 4 -14.19 -43.50 1.40
N ARG A 5 -13.32 -44.26 2.08
CA ARG A 5 -12.46 -43.73 3.17
C ARG A 5 -11.43 -42.73 2.64
N ARG A 6 -10.84 -43.02 1.48
CA ARG A 6 -9.88 -42.14 0.82
C ARG A 6 -10.53 -40.82 0.40
N ILE A 7 -11.73 -40.87 -0.18
CA ILE A 7 -12.49 -39.68 -0.59
C ILE A 7 -12.90 -38.84 0.63
N PHE A 8 -13.33 -39.48 1.72
CA PHE A 8 -13.68 -38.79 2.96
C PHE A 8 -12.48 -38.04 3.55
N LEU A 9 -11.31 -38.70 3.65
CA LEU A 9 -10.09 -38.07 4.14
C LEU A 9 -9.62 -36.91 3.24
N GLN A 10 -9.70 -37.07 1.92
CA GLN A 10 -9.35 -35.99 0.98
C GLN A 10 -10.27 -34.77 1.17
N LYS A 11 -11.58 -34.99 1.32
CA LYS A 11 -12.55 -33.90 1.55
C LYS A 11 -12.39 -33.25 2.92
N ALA A 12 -12.10 -34.03 3.95
CA ALA A 12 -11.88 -33.52 5.31
C ALA A 12 -10.61 -32.64 5.39
N VAL A 13 -9.52 -33.03 4.73
CA VAL A 13 -8.29 -32.24 4.67
C VAL A 13 -8.50 -30.94 3.88
N LEU A 14 -9.15 -31.01 2.71
CA LEU A 14 -9.46 -29.81 1.91
C LEU A 14 -10.39 -28.83 2.65
N GLY A 15 -11.45 -29.33 3.28
CA GLY A 15 -12.39 -28.51 4.07
C GLY A 15 -11.74 -27.92 5.32
N GLY A 16 -10.93 -28.70 6.04
CA GLY A 16 -10.19 -28.25 7.21
C GLY A 16 -9.14 -27.17 6.90
N ALA A 17 -8.41 -27.33 5.79
CA ALA A 17 -7.42 -26.35 5.34
C ALA A 17 -8.06 -25.00 4.99
N SER A 18 -9.24 -24.99 4.36
CA SER A 18 -9.95 -23.74 4.05
C SER A 18 -10.42 -22.99 5.30
N VAL A 19 -10.85 -23.69 6.35
CA VAL A 19 -11.28 -23.06 7.61
C VAL A 19 -10.08 -22.47 8.37
N LEU A 20 -8.93 -23.14 8.34
CA LEU A 20 -7.70 -22.64 8.96
C LEU A 20 -7.13 -21.43 8.21
N ALA A 21 -7.21 -21.38 6.87
CA ALA A 21 -6.75 -20.24 6.08
C ALA A 21 -7.58 -18.95 6.35
N LEU A 22 -8.88 -19.10 6.61
CA LEU A 22 -9.76 -18.00 7.03
C LEU A 22 -9.47 -17.54 8.47
N GLY A 23 -9.21 -18.47 9.39
CA GLY A 23 -8.97 -18.14 10.81
C GLY A 23 -7.57 -17.62 11.13
N THR A 24 -6.56 -17.97 10.33
CA THR A 24 -5.17 -17.52 10.49
C THR A 24 -4.86 -16.25 9.71
N GLY A 25 -5.84 -15.71 8.98
CA GLY A 25 -5.63 -14.46 8.28
C GLY A 25 -4.75 -14.56 7.03
N LEU A 26 -4.51 -15.76 6.50
CA LEU A 26 -3.87 -15.95 5.19
C LEU A 26 -4.73 -15.44 4.03
N LEU A 27 -6.04 -15.29 4.27
CA LEU A 27 -6.99 -14.58 3.42
C LEU A 27 -7.26 -13.15 3.91
N HIS A 28 -6.39 -12.56 4.75
CA HIS A 28 -6.43 -11.11 4.99
C HIS A 28 -6.29 -10.44 3.64
N SER A 29 -7.44 -9.91 3.24
CA SER A 29 -7.74 -9.17 2.05
C SER A 29 -6.69 -8.09 1.83
N ALA A 30 -6.53 -7.68 0.58
CA ALA A 30 -5.71 -6.58 0.10
C ALA A 30 -5.91 -5.22 0.83
N GLN A 31 -6.71 -5.17 1.89
CA GLN A 31 -6.90 -4.05 2.81
C GLN A 31 -5.62 -3.71 3.59
N VAL A 32 -4.76 -4.68 3.91
CA VAL A 32 -3.43 -4.40 4.52
C VAL A 32 -2.48 -3.73 3.51
N LEU A 33 -2.70 -3.93 2.21
CA LEU A 33 -1.93 -3.26 1.16
C LEU A 33 -2.44 -1.84 0.86
N ALA A 34 -3.51 -1.40 1.51
CA ALA A 34 -4.07 -0.06 1.42
C ALA A 34 -3.85 0.73 2.74
N GLU A 35 -2.87 0.33 3.55
CA GLU A 35 -2.46 1.12 4.71
C GLU A 35 -1.96 2.48 4.22
N TRP A 36 -2.60 3.55 4.68
CA TRP A 36 -2.18 4.92 4.40
C TRP A 36 -0.78 5.12 4.96
N SER A 37 0.11 5.78 4.19
CA SER A 37 1.49 6.05 4.63
C SER A 37 1.50 7.15 5.70
N LYS A 38 1.09 6.78 6.92
CA LYS A 38 0.97 7.66 8.07
C LYS A 38 2.32 8.27 8.45
N GLU A 39 3.37 7.46 8.41
CA GLU A 39 4.74 7.90 8.68
C GLU A 39 5.20 9.00 7.71
N ALA A 40 4.88 8.86 6.42
CA ALA A 40 5.19 9.90 5.44
C ALA A 40 4.37 11.17 5.64
N PHE A 41 3.10 11.04 6.04
CA PHE A 41 2.21 12.18 6.25
C PHE A 41 2.55 12.97 7.51
N GLU A 42 2.99 12.29 8.58
CA GLU A 42 3.37 12.92 9.85
C GLU A 42 4.83 13.39 9.87
N ALA A 43 5.60 13.10 8.82
CA ALA A 43 7.01 13.49 8.74
C ALA A 43 7.18 15.02 8.69
N GLU A 44 8.10 15.53 9.51
CA GLU A 44 8.37 16.98 9.61
C GLU A 44 9.34 17.48 8.54
N THR A 45 10.09 16.57 7.90
CA THR A 45 11.08 16.91 6.88
C THR A 45 10.76 16.23 5.55
N LEU A 46 11.11 16.91 4.46
CA LEU A 46 10.92 16.39 3.10
C LEU A 46 11.68 15.06 2.91
N ASP A 47 12.92 14.99 3.38
CA ASP A 47 13.75 13.78 3.29
C ASP A 47 13.09 12.60 4.01
N SER A 48 12.59 12.81 5.24
CA SER A 48 11.88 11.74 5.98
C SER A 48 10.60 11.29 5.27
N ALA A 49 9.84 12.22 4.69
CA ALA A 49 8.61 11.88 3.96
C ALA A 49 8.91 11.09 2.68
N LEU A 50 9.92 11.49 1.91
CA LEU A 50 10.34 10.79 0.69
C LEU A 50 10.92 9.42 1.01
N GLN A 51 11.72 9.30 2.08
CA GLN A 51 12.24 8.02 2.55
C GLN A 51 11.12 7.04 2.89
N ALA A 52 10.06 7.51 3.57
CA ALA A 52 8.90 6.69 3.94
C ALA A 52 8.00 6.32 2.74
N LEU A 53 7.90 7.18 1.71
CA LEU A 53 7.07 6.90 0.51
C LEU A 53 7.77 6.06 -0.54
N TYR A 54 9.04 6.36 -0.82
CA TYR A 54 9.79 5.82 -1.96
C TYR A 54 10.99 4.97 -1.53
N ALA A 55 11.05 4.57 -0.25
CA ALA A 55 12.10 3.72 0.31
C ALA A 55 13.54 4.24 0.09
N GLY A 56 13.71 5.55 -0.03
CA GLY A 56 15.01 6.19 -0.24
C GLY A 56 15.49 6.23 -1.68
N GLU A 57 14.59 6.11 -2.66
CA GLU A 57 14.92 6.52 -4.03
C GLU A 57 15.39 7.98 -4.05
N THR A 58 16.49 8.22 -4.77
CA THR A 58 17.06 9.57 -4.91
C THR A 58 16.44 10.24 -6.12
N ALA A 59 15.97 11.48 -5.93
CA ALA A 59 15.46 12.28 -7.04
C ALA A 59 16.63 12.79 -7.89
N GLU A 60 16.55 12.55 -9.19
CA GLU A 60 17.51 13.08 -10.17
C GLU A 60 17.05 14.44 -10.68
N ALA A 61 17.99 15.37 -10.86
CA ALA A 61 17.69 16.67 -11.44
C ALA A 61 17.26 16.50 -12.92
N SER A 62 16.14 17.13 -13.28
CA SER A 62 15.57 17.00 -14.63
C SER A 62 14.88 18.29 -15.08
N ASP A 63 15.17 18.70 -16.31
CA ASP A 63 14.52 19.83 -16.98
C ASP A 63 13.20 19.43 -17.68
N ALA A 64 12.82 18.15 -17.60
CA ALA A 64 11.61 17.64 -18.26
C ALA A 64 10.31 17.99 -17.52
N ILE A 65 10.39 18.48 -16.28
CA ILE A 65 9.24 18.79 -15.42
C ILE A 65 9.12 20.31 -15.31
N THR A 66 7.94 20.88 -15.59
CA THR A 66 7.72 22.34 -15.54
C THR A 66 6.68 22.71 -14.49
N LEU A 67 7.13 23.18 -13.33
CA LEU A 67 6.23 23.70 -12.30
C LEU A 67 5.83 25.15 -12.61
N LYS A 68 4.53 25.40 -12.71
CA LYS A 68 3.93 26.74 -12.80
C LYS A 68 3.25 27.06 -11.47
N ALA A 69 3.75 28.08 -10.79
CA ALA A 69 3.18 28.62 -9.57
C ALA A 69 3.25 30.16 -9.63
N PRO A 70 2.31 30.88 -8.99
CA PRO A 70 2.40 32.34 -8.86
C PRO A 70 3.55 32.72 -7.93
N ASP A 71 4.27 33.80 -8.26
CA ASP A 71 5.38 34.30 -7.44
C ASP A 71 4.91 34.82 -6.07
N ILE A 72 3.69 35.36 -6.02
CA ILE A 72 3.05 35.86 -4.79
C ILE A 72 1.65 35.28 -4.72
N ALA A 73 1.36 34.57 -3.63
CA ALA A 73 0.01 34.13 -3.31
C ALA A 73 -0.78 35.26 -2.63
N GLU A 74 -1.91 35.67 -3.21
CA GLU A 74 -2.79 36.69 -2.61
C GLU A 74 -3.53 36.18 -1.37
N ASN A 75 -3.81 34.87 -1.31
CA ASN A 75 -4.48 34.23 -0.19
C ASN A 75 -3.77 32.91 0.15
N GLY A 76 -3.41 32.72 1.41
CA GLY A 76 -2.75 31.50 1.89
C GLY A 76 -3.66 30.26 1.93
N ALA A 77 -4.98 30.43 1.78
CA ALA A 77 -5.92 29.32 1.75
C ALA A 77 -5.93 28.59 0.39
N VAL A 78 -5.63 29.28 -0.71
CA VAL A 78 -5.65 28.71 -2.06
C VAL A 78 -4.55 29.33 -2.91
N VAL A 79 -3.59 28.49 -3.31
CA VAL A 79 -2.54 28.86 -4.26
C VAL A 79 -2.62 27.89 -5.45
N PRO A 80 -2.89 28.38 -6.68
CA PRO A 80 -2.98 27.52 -7.85
C PRO A 80 -1.58 27.06 -8.28
N ILE A 81 -1.41 25.74 -8.45
CA ILE A 81 -0.16 25.11 -8.91
C ILE A 81 -0.49 24.20 -10.11
N SER A 82 0.38 24.17 -11.11
CA SER A 82 0.32 23.21 -12.22
C SER A 82 1.71 22.63 -12.47
N VAL A 83 1.77 21.35 -12.88
CA VAL A 83 3.00 20.58 -13.13
C VAL A 83 2.99 20.04 -14.55
#